data_AF-A0A4R4YEK8-F1
#
_entry.id   AF-A0A4R4YEK8-F1
#
_cell.length_a   1.000
_cell.length_b   1.000
_cell.length_c   1.000
_cell.angle_alpha   90.00
_cell.angle_beta   90.00
_cell.angle_gamma   90.00
#
_symmetry.space_group_name_H-M   'P 1'
#
loop_
_entity.id
_entity.type
_entity.pdbx_description
1 polymer ?
#
loop_
_entity_poly.entity_id
_entity_poly.type
_entity_poly.pdbx_seq_one_letter_code
_entity_poly.pdbx_strand_id
1 'polypeptide(L)'
;GGRVAVSHAYALGQLDDAHQDRLAEGLAEAGVAIVTAAVYNFPVPPIKKLRAAGVTVACGHDGIRDLWGPYGSGDMLERAMHVAYRSTFRRDDDIELALEAATSGGARLLGLEGHGLAPGDRADLVVVPAGNPAEAVVVHPPRTLVMKDGVVLHN
;
A
#
# COMPACT_ATOMS: atom_id res chain seq x y z
N GLY A 1 16.72 -5.53 12.06
CA GLY A 1 16.19 -4.43 11.23
C GLY A 1 14.81 -4.02 11.70
N GLY A 2 14.06 -3.26 10.90
CA GLY A 2 12.61 -3.07 11.11
C GLY A 2 12.16 -1.76 11.74
N ARG A 3 13.07 -0.80 11.97
CA ARG A 3 12.76 0.48 12.64
C ARG A 3 12.92 1.72 11.73
N VAL A 4 13.19 1.49 10.45
CA VAL A 4 13.46 2.56 9.48
C VAL A 4 12.57 2.38 8.27
N ALA A 5 12.03 3.49 7.79
CA ALA A 5 11.27 3.58 6.57
C ALA A 5 11.80 4.71 5.69
N VAL A 6 11.79 4.50 4.38
CA VAL A 6 12.11 5.52 3.39
C VAL A 6 10.82 5.87 2.64
N SER A 7 10.35 7.10 2.81
CA SER A 7 9.20 7.62 2.08
C SER A 7 9.59 8.06 0.67
N HIS A 8 8.66 7.90 -0.26
CA HIS A 8 8.77 8.19 -1.69
C HIS A 8 9.69 7.24 -2.46
N ALA A 9 10.98 7.25 -2.13
CA ALA A 9 12.03 6.46 -2.78
C ALA A 9 12.05 6.58 -4.33
N TYR A 10 11.72 7.76 -4.89
CA TYR A 10 11.60 7.97 -6.34
C TYR A 10 12.84 7.53 -7.13
N ALA A 11 14.03 7.81 -6.59
CA ALA A 11 15.29 7.45 -7.22
C ALA A 11 15.40 5.95 -7.52
N LEU A 12 14.82 5.08 -6.67
CA LEU A 12 14.84 3.64 -6.87
C LEU A 12 14.11 3.22 -8.16
N GLY A 13 13.02 3.91 -8.50
CA GLY A 13 12.29 3.67 -9.75
C GLY A 13 12.98 4.17 -11.02
N GLN A 14 14.13 4.88 -10.89
CA GLN A 14 14.91 5.38 -12.03
C GLN A 14 16.14 4.52 -12.33
N LEU A 15 16.51 3.63 -11.42
CA LEU A 15 17.69 2.79 -11.56
C LEU A 15 17.44 1.66 -12.57
N ASP A 16 18.52 1.15 -13.15
CA ASP A 16 18.46 -0.09 -13.93
C ASP A 16 18.12 -1.30 -13.06
N ASP A 17 17.74 -2.40 -13.72
CA ASP A 17 17.28 -3.61 -13.05
C ASP A 17 18.29 -4.19 -12.05
N ALA A 18 19.58 -4.21 -12.39
CA ALA A 18 20.62 -4.79 -11.55
C ALA A 18 20.85 -3.96 -10.27
N HIS A 19 20.72 -2.64 -10.35
CA HIS A 19 20.77 -1.78 -9.18
C HIS A 19 19.50 -1.90 -8.33
N GLN A 20 18.33 -2.01 -8.95
CA GLN A 20 17.07 -2.25 -8.23
C GLN A 20 17.12 -3.55 -7.43
N ASP A 21 17.59 -4.65 -8.04
CA ASP A 21 17.65 -5.96 -7.40
C ASP A 21 18.59 -5.94 -6.19
N ARG A 22 19.81 -5.41 -6.36
CA ARG A 22 20.77 -5.27 -5.25
C ARG A 22 20.25 -4.42 -4.10
N LEU A 23 19.57 -3.31 -4.41
CA LEU A 23 18.98 -2.46 -3.37
C LEU A 23 17.80 -3.14 -2.69
N ALA A 24 16.96 -3.88 -3.42
CA ALA A 24 15.84 -4.61 -2.84
C ALA A 24 16.32 -5.67 -1.84
N GLU A 25 17.37 -6.43 -2.18
CA GLU A 25 18.00 -7.40 -1.29
C GLU A 25 18.57 -6.73 -0.02
N GLY A 26 19.35 -5.66 -0.18
CA GLY A 26 19.94 -4.95 0.96
C GLY A 26 18.90 -4.29 1.87
N LEU A 27 17.82 -3.75 1.30
CA LEU A 27 16.70 -3.20 2.07
C LEU A 27 15.99 -4.28 2.87
N ALA A 28 15.79 -5.46 2.28
CA ALA A 28 15.17 -6.60 2.95
C ALA A 28 16.04 -7.10 4.11
N GLU A 29 17.34 -7.31 3.88
CA GLU A 29 18.31 -7.74 4.91
C GLU A 29 18.36 -6.74 6.07
N ALA A 30 18.40 -5.44 5.77
CA ALA A 30 18.40 -4.39 6.78
C ALA A 30 17.04 -4.22 7.49
N GLY A 31 15.96 -4.80 6.95
CA GLY A 31 14.59 -4.59 7.39
C GLY A 31 14.15 -3.13 7.25
N VAL A 32 14.49 -2.48 6.15
CA VAL A 32 14.05 -1.12 5.81
C VAL A 32 12.78 -1.19 4.97
N ALA A 33 11.74 -0.47 5.38
CA ALA A 33 10.49 -0.41 4.63
C ALA A 33 10.51 0.71 3.57
N ILE A 34 9.75 0.53 2.50
CA ILE A 34 9.52 1.55 1.47
C ILE A 34 8.07 2.02 1.53
N VAL A 35 7.86 3.34 1.53
CA VAL A 35 6.52 3.94 1.49
C VAL A 35 6.38 4.75 0.20
N THR A 36 5.33 4.52 -0.58
CA THR A 36 5.06 5.28 -1.80
C THR A 36 3.69 5.94 -1.81
N ALA A 37 3.61 7.15 -2.34
CA ALA A 37 2.33 7.80 -2.63
C ALA A 37 1.96 7.68 -4.12
N ALA A 38 2.88 7.26 -5.00
CA ALA A 38 2.69 7.21 -6.45
C ALA A 38 2.08 8.51 -7.04
N VAL A 39 2.52 9.67 -6.55
CA VAL A 39 1.96 10.98 -6.87
C VAL A 39 2.61 11.61 -8.12
N TYR A 40 1.82 12.45 -8.80
CA TYR A 40 2.25 13.28 -9.93
C TYR A 40 2.92 12.46 -11.05
N ASN A 41 4.02 12.97 -11.60
CA ASN A 41 4.81 12.32 -12.63
C ASN A 41 6.05 11.59 -12.09
N PHE A 42 6.22 11.50 -10.76
CA PHE A 42 7.41 10.88 -10.18
C PHE A 42 7.45 9.35 -10.40
N PRO A 43 8.64 8.78 -10.64
CA PRO A 43 8.80 7.33 -10.75
C PRO A 43 8.29 6.60 -9.51
N VAL A 44 7.60 5.48 -9.73
CA VAL A 44 7.15 4.60 -8.65
C VAL A 44 8.26 3.60 -8.35
N PRO A 45 8.61 3.34 -7.07
CA PRO A 45 9.52 2.25 -6.72
C PRO A 45 9.04 0.91 -7.32
N PRO A 46 9.94 -0.03 -7.66
CA PRO A 46 9.58 -1.30 -8.30
C PRO A 46 8.90 -2.25 -7.30
N ILE A 47 7.61 -2.02 -7.01
CA ILE A 47 6.85 -2.69 -5.94
C ILE A 47 6.96 -4.20 -6.03
N LYS A 48 6.78 -4.77 -7.23
CA LYS A 48 6.83 -6.22 -7.43
C LYS A 48 8.20 -6.81 -7.05
N LYS A 49 9.30 -6.16 -7.44
CA LYS A 49 10.66 -6.57 -7.08
C LYS A 49 10.90 -6.45 -5.58
N LEU A 50 10.52 -5.33 -4.99
CA LEU A 50 10.65 -5.08 -3.56
C LEU A 50 9.89 -6.13 -2.73
N ARG A 51 8.63 -6.40 -3.08
CA ARG A 51 7.83 -7.42 -2.39
C ARG A 51 8.42 -8.81 -2.58
N ALA A 52 8.88 -9.15 -3.78
CA ALA A 52 9.54 -10.44 -4.04
C ALA A 52 10.83 -10.65 -3.23
N ALA A 53 11.59 -9.58 -2.98
CA ALA A 53 12.77 -9.60 -2.11
C ALA A 53 12.45 -9.64 -0.61
N GLY A 54 11.18 -9.51 -0.21
CA GLY A 54 10.76 -9.49 1.19
C GLY A 54 10.72 -8.10 1.83
N VAL A 55 10.88 -7.04 1.06
CA VAL A 55 10.77 -5.66 1.56
C VAL A 55 9.32 -5.37 1.95
N THR A 56 9.13 -4.77 3.12
CA THR A 56 7.83 -4.20 3.49
C THR A 56 7.57 -2.97 2.65
N VAL A 57 6.52 -3.02 1.82
CA VAL A 57 6.05 -1.87 1.05
C VAL A 57 4.72 -1.42 1.62
N ALA A 58 4.57 -0.12 1.84
CA ALA A 58 3.33 0.51 2.23
C ALA A 58 3.00 1.68 1.29
N CYS A 59 1.75 2.17 1.33
CA CYS A 59 1.38 3.38 0.62
C CYS A 59 0.58 4.36 1.50
N GLY A 60 0.52 5.61 1.04
CA GLY A 60 -0.20 6.68 1.72
C GLY A 60 -0.60 7.79 0.75
N HIS A 61 -1.44 8.72 1.20
CA HIS A 61 -1.90 9.83 0.37
C HIS A 61 -0.86 10.94 0.17
N ASP A 62 0.11 11.06 1.08
CA ASP A 62 0.96 12.24 1.22
C ASP A 62 0.10 13.45 1.64
N GLY A 63 0.13 14.56 0.90
CA GLY A 63 -0.77 15.70 1.12
C GLY A 63 -2.23 15.41 0.76
N ILE A 64 -3.16 16.03 1.50
CA ILE A 64 -4.60 16.03 1.20
C ILE A 64 -5.08 17.48 1.13
N ARG A 65 -5.34 17.97 -0.08
CA ARG A 65 -5.86 19.32 -0.38
C ARG A 65 -5.13 20.41 0.41
N ASP A 66 -3.81 20.40 0.32
CA ASP A 66 -2.93 21.33 1.00
C ASP A 66 -2.15 22.21 0.01
N LEU A 67 -1.17 22.95 0.52
CA LEU A 67 -0.34 23.86 -0.29
C LEU A 67 0.58 23.14 -1.29
N TRP A 68 0.77 21.82 -1.16
CA TRP A 68 1.58 21.02 -2.08
C TRP A 68 0.76 20.46 -3.25
N GLY A 69 -0.54 20.26 -3.06
CA GLY A 69 -1.40 19.81 -4.15
C GLY A 69 -2.89 19.76 -3.82
N PRO A 70 -3.74 19.86 -4.86
CA PRO A 70 -5.20 19.85 -4.69
C PRO A 70 -5.78 18.43 -4.54
N TYR A 71 -4.94 17.38 -4.60
CA TYR A 71 -5.36 15.98 -4.60
C TYR A 71 -5.43 15.39 -3.19
N GLY A 72 -5.87 14.12 -3.12
CA GLY A 72 -6.06 13.40 -1.87
C GLY A 72 -7.53 13.37 -1.47
N SER A 73 -8.10 12.16 -1.43
CA SER A 73 -9.48 11.91 -1.00
C SER A 73 -9.57 11.35 0.42
N GLY A 74 -8.45 10.85 0.96
CA GLY A 74 -8.45 10.04 2.19
C GLY A 74 -8.89 8.59 1.96
N ASP A 75 -9.33 8.22 0.75
CA ASP A 75 -9.73 6.87 0.41
C ASP A 75 -8.51 6.00 0.07
N MET A 76 -8.25 4.97 0.87
CA MET A 76 -7.11 4.06 0.64
C MET A 76 -7.31 3.06 -0.51
N LEU A 77 -8.55 2.75 -0.93
CA LEU A 77 -8.80 1.97 -2.15
C LEU A 77 -8.47 2.80 -3.39
N GLU A 78 -8.86 4.09 -3.41
CA GLU A 78 -8.45 5.01 -4.47
C GLU A 78 -6.91 5.15 -4.51
N ARG A 79 -6.26 5.24 -3.35
CA ARG A 79 -4.79 5.27 -3.29
C ARG A 79 -4.16 3.97 -3.81
N ALA A 80 -4.69 2.81 -3.43
CA ALA A 80 -4.23 1.52 -3.95
C ALA A 80 -4.41 1.44 -5.47
N MET A 81 -5.53 1.95 -5.99
CA MET A 81 -5.79 2.02 -7.43
C MET A 81 -4.75 2.88 -8.15
N HIS A 82 -4.45 4.07 -7.64
CA HIS A 82 -3.40 4.92 -8.20
C HIS A 82 -2.02 4.23 -8.19
N VAL A 83 -1.69 3.53 -7.11
CA VAL A 83 -0.45 2.75 -7.02
C VAL A 83 -0.41 1.65 -8.08
N ALA A 84 -1.48 0.85 -8.22
CA ALA A 84 -1.57 -0.21 -9.22
C ALA A 84 -1.47 0.35 -10.65
N TYR A 85 -2.23 1.43 -10.94
CA TYR A 85 -2.24 2.08 -12.24
C TYR A 85 -0.88 2.64 -12.62
N ARG A 86 -0.23 3.40 -11.72
CA ARG A 86 1.11 3.97 -11.94
C ARG A 86 2.21 2.91 -12.01
N SER A 87 1.99 1.75 -11.39
CA SER A 87 2.89 0.57 -11.49
C SER A 87 2.59 -0.29 -12.71
N THR A 88 1.65 0.09 -13.56
CA THR A 88 1.21 -0.63 -14.78
C THR A 88 0.67 -2.04 -14.52
N PHE A 89 0.17 -2.30 -13.31
CA PHE A 89 -0.39 -3.59 -12.94
C PHE A 89 -1.72 -3.87 -13.67
N ARG A 90 -1.90 -5.11 -14.10
CA ARG A 90 -3.07 -5.58 -14.87
C ARG A 90 -3.63 -6.91 -14.42
N ARG A 91 -2.77 -7.78 -13.87
CA ARG A 91 -3.18 -9.05 -13.31
C ARG A 91 -3.72 -8.82 -11.90
N ASP A 92 -4.68 -9.64 -11.49
CA ASP A 92 -5.29 -9.53 -10.15
C ASP A 92 -4.22 -9.64 -9.05
N ASP A 93 -3.29 -10.60 -9.18
CA ASP A 93 -2.18 -10.79 -8.23
C ASP A 93 -1.25 -9.57 -8.12
N ASP A 94 -1.01 -8.86 -9.23
CA ASP A 94 -0.24 -7.63 -9.22
C ASP A 94 -1.02 -6.47 -8.57
N ILE A 95 -2.31 -6.31 -8.87
CA ILE A 95 -3.17 -5.28 -8.26
C ILE A 95 -3.28 -5.49 -6.75
N GLU A 96 -3.35 -6.75 -6.31
CA GLU A 96 -3.40 -7.11 -4.90
C GLU A 96 -2.13 -6.70 -4.14
N LEU A 97 -0.96 -6.57 -4.78
CA LEU A 97 0.23 -5.98 -4.14
C LEU A 97 0.01 -4.51 -3.75
N ALA A 98 -0.78 -3.75 -4.51
CA ALA A 98 -1.12 -2.38 -4.18
C ALA A 98 -2.13 -2.31 -3.03
N LEU A 99 -3.09 -3.24 -2.98
CA LEU A 99 -3.98 -3.40 -1.84
C LEU A 99 -3.20 -3.80 -0.58
N GLU A 100 -2.24 -4.70 -0.73
CA GLU A 100 -1.36 -5.12 0.35
C GLU A 100 -0.60 -3.91 0.92
N ALA A 101 -0.03 -3.06 0.06
CA ALA A 101 0.63 -1.83 0.48
C ALA A 101 -0.30 -0.87 1.25
N ALA A 102 -1.59 -0.84 0.90
CA ALA A 102 -2.60 -0.02 1.58
C ALA A 102 -3.15 -0.65 2.88
N THR A 103 -2.86 -1.92 3.15
CA THR A 103 -3.42 -2.69 4.27
C THR A 103 -2.32 -3.32 5.12
N SER A 104 -2.02 -4.60 4.92
CA SER A 104 -1.07 -5.35 5.75
C SER A 104 0.37 -4.83 5.64
N GLY A 105 0.74 -4.23 4.50
CA GLY A 105 2.00 -3.51 4.33
C GLY A 105 2.13 -2.31 5.26
N GLY A 106 1.07 -1.50 5.37
CA GLY A 106 0.99 -0.40 6.33
C GLY A 106 0.99 -0.88 7.78
N ALA A 107 0.26 -1.97 8.08
CA ALA A 107 0.25 -2.56 9.42
C ALA A 107 1.63 -3.07 9.84
N ARG A 108 2.35 -3.77 8.96
CA ARG A 108 3.73 -4.22 9.21
C ARG A 108 4.69 -3.04 9.41
N LEU A 109 4.58 -2.00 8.56
CA LEU A 109 5.38 -0.78 8.68
C LEU A 109 5.21 -0.13 10.07
N LEU A 110 3.97 -0.03 10.54
CA LEU A 110 3.62 0.61 11.81
C LEU A 110 3.81 -0.30 13.02
N GLY A 111 4.20 -1.56 12.84
CA GLY A 111 4.34 -2.53 13.93
C GLY A 111 3.01 -2.88 14.60
N LEU A 112 1.90 -2.86 13.86
CA LEU A 112 0.58 -3.15 14.39
C LEU A 112 0.36 -4.66 14.54
N GLU A 113 0.27 -5.12 15.79
CA GLU A 113 -0.12 -6.50 16.12
C GLU A 113 -1.64 -6.71 15.95
N GLY A 114 -2.06 -7.96 15.70
CA GLY A 114 -3.47 -8.32 15.56
C GLY A 114 -4.20 -7.64 14.39
N HIS A 115 -3.47 -7.33 13.31
CA HIS A 115 -4.07 -6.84 12.06
C HIS A 115 -4.32 -8.01 11.10
N GLY A 116 -5.58 -8.21 10.75
CA GLY A 116 -6.01 -9.25 9.83
C GLY A 116 -7.50 -9.54 9.98
N LEU A 117 -7.93 -10.67 9.44
CA LEU A 117 -9.31 -11.15 9.48
C LEU A 117 -9.42 -12.56 10.10
N ALA A 118 -8.36 -13.04 10.75
CA ALA A 118 -8.34 -14.34 11.40
C ALA A 118 -8.93 -14.28 12.81
N PRO A 119 -9.47 -15.38 13.35
CA PRO A 119 -9.86 -15.43 14.75
C PRO A 119 -8.71 -15.03 15.68
N GLY A 120 -8.96 -14.04 16.54
CA GLY A 120 -7.95 -13.47 17.45
C GLY A 120 -7.39 -12.12 16.98
N ASP A 121 -7.56 -11.76 15.71
CA ASP A 121 -7.26 -10.40 15.24
C ASP A 121 -8.25 -9.39 15.81
N ARG A 122 -7.87 -8.10 15.78
CA ARG A 122 -8.78 -7.01 16.13
C ARG A 122 -10.01 -7.02 15.23
N ALA A 123 -11.17 -6.75 15.82
CA ALA A 123 -12.44 -6.64 15.10
C ALA A 123 -12.56 -5.28 14.36
N ASP A 124 -11.59 -5.01 13.49
CA ASP A 124 -11.50 -3.85 12.61
C ASP A 124 -11.83 -4.29 11.19
N LEU A 125 -13.02 -3.94 10.70
CA LEU A 125 -13.56 -4.47 9.45
C LEU A 125 -14.02 -3.35 8.53
N VAL A 126 -13.79 -3.55 7.24
CA VAL A 126 -14.32 -2.71 6.18
C VAL A 126 -14.99 -3.62 5.16
N VAL A 127 -16.28 -3.38 4.88
CA VAL A 127 -17.04 -4.16 3.89
C VAL A 127 -17.32 -3.28 2.68
N VAL A 128 -17.13 -3.85 1.50
CA VAL A 128 -17.33 -3.21 0.20
C VAL A 128 -18.00 -4.18 -0.77
N PRO A 129 -18.85 -3.69 -1.69
CA PRO A 129 -19.49 -4.54 -2.70
C PRO A 129 -18.51 -4.81 -3.86
N ALA A 130 -17.74 -5.88 -3.75
CA ALA A 130 -16.85 -6.37 -4.80
C ALA A 130 -16.73 -7.90 -4.74
N GLY A 131 -16.54 -8.56 -5.88
CA GLY A 131 -16.39 -10.01 -6.00
C GLY A 131 -14.99 -10.53 -5.65
N ASN A 132 -13.96 -9.67 -5.74
CA ASN A 132 -12.60 -10.01 -5.34
C ASN A 132 -11.79 -8.74 -4.94
N PRO A 133 -10.59 -8.91 -4.33
CA PRO A 133 -9.78 -7.78 -3.88
C PRO A 133 -9.30 -6.85 -5.01
N ALA A 134 -8.95 -7.39 -6.17
CA ALA A 134 -8.52 -6.59 -7.32
C ALA A 134 -9.66 -5.70 -7.85
N GLU A 135 -10.89 -6.22 -7.94
CA GLU A 135 -12.09 -5.45 -8.26
C GLU A 135 -12.34 -4.35 -7.22
N ALA A 136 -12.21 -4.67 -5.92
CA ALA A 136 -12.36 -3.68 -4.87
C ALA A 136 -11.37 -2.51 -5.01
N VAL A 137 -10.13 -2.77 -5.43
CA VAL A 137 -9.15 -1.72 -5.74
C VAL A 137 -9.59 -0.91 -6.96
N VAL A 138 -9.86 -1.58 -8.08
CA VAL A 138 -10.13 -0.89 -9.36
C VAL A 138 -11.41 -0.06 -9.31
N VAL A 139 -12.48 -0.58 -8.70
CA VAL A 139 -13.78 0.08 -8.58
C VAL A 139 -13.83 1.03 -7.38
N HIS A 140 -13.04 0.74 -6.33
CA HIS A 140 -13.00 1.49 -5.07
C HIS A 140 -14.39 1.93 -4.58
N PRO A 141 -15.34 0.99 -4.42
CA PRO A 141 -16.72 1.32 -4.11
C PRO A 141 -16.87 1.92 -2.70
N PRO A 142 -18.00 2.61 -2.43
CA PRO A 142 -18.36 3.04 -1.09
C PRO A 142 -18.39 1.86 -0.11
N ARG A 143 -17.96 2.13 1.13
CA ARG A 143 -18.00 1.13 2.21
C ARG A 143 -19.45 0.96 2.67
N THR A 144 -19.91 -0.28 2.75
CA THR A 144 -21.24 -0.62 3.30
C THR A 144 -21.20 -0.91 4.79
N LEU A 145 -20.00 -1.13 5.34
CA LEU A 145 -19.78 -1.25 6.78
C LEU A 145 -18.37 -0.76 7.12
N VAL A 146 -18.25 -0.02 8.21
CA VAL A 146 -16.97 0.19 8.90
C VAL A 146 -17.14 -0.16 10.37
N MET A 147 -16.30 -1.05 10.86
CA MET A 147 -16.24 -1.48 12.25
C MET A 147 -14.84 -1.23 12.81
N LYS A 148 -14.77 -0.77 14.06
CA LYS A 148 -13.54 -0.55 14.80
C LYS A 148 -13.69 -1.12 16.21
N ASP A 149 -12.76 -1.97 16.63
CA ASP A 149 -12.76 -2.63 17.93
C ASP A 149 -14.13 -3.27 18.29
N GLY A 150 -14.77 -3.88 17.28
CA GLY A 150 -16.09 -4.52 17.42
C GLY A 150 -17.29 -3.57 17.39
N VAL A 151 -17.07 -2.25 17.28
CA VAL A 151 -18.12 -1.23 17.23
C VAL A 151 -18.38 -0.80 15.80
N VAL A 152 -19.64 -0.88 15.35
CA VAL A 152 -20.05 -0.37 14.04
C VAL A 152 -20.04 1.16 14.05
N LEU A 153 -19.25 1.75 13.16
CA LEU A 153 -19.11 3.21 13.01
C LEU A 153 -19.86 3.76 11.78
N HIS A 154 -20.09 2.91 10.77
CA HIS A 154 -20.80 3.23 9.54
C HIS A 154 -21.52 2.00 9.00
N ASN A 155 -22.76 2.15 8.56
CA ASN A 155 -23.60 1.13 7.90
C ASN A 155 -24.69 1.78 7.03
#